data_AF-A0A3R7WE30-F1
#
_entry.id   AF-A0A3R7WE30-F1
#
_cell.length_a   1.000
_cell.length_b   1.000
_cell.length_c   1.000
_cell.angle_alpha   90.00
_cell.angle_beta   90.00
_cell.angle_gamma   90.00
#
_symmetry.space_group_name_H-M   'P 1'
#
loop_
_entity.id
_entity.type
_entity.pdbx_description
1 polymer ?
#
loop_
_entity_poly.entity_id
_entity_poly.type
_entity_poly.pdbx_seq_one_letter_code
_entity_poly.pdbx_strand_id
1 'polypeptide(L)'
;MREKRRLPDANTAASPPPIKRTRSFTDYEYEEMLATVLTMTEDLYLLLDVVADICHDQRCRRCTTIDVITLQRKLVAIENAVMDVDDAKAAAYSLRAVQAMCVDMFAVLKFIMGGAHYADIVALNLGHLVLGSRNQFAQFMMQYSLN
;
A
#
# COMPACT_ATOMS: atom_id res chain seq x y z
N MET A 1 -34.78 43.39 41.75
CA MET A 1 -34.41 42.96 40.39
C MET A 1 -32.91 43.12 40.22
N ARG A 2 -32.18 42.03 40.00
CA ARG A 2 -30.72 42.04 39.78
C ARG A 2 -30.45 41.64 38.34
N GLU A 3 -29.74 42.51 37.65
CA GLU A 3 -29.40 42.49 36.23
C GLU A 3 -28.55 41.25 35.88
N LYS A 4 -29.01 40.46 34.91
CA LYS A 4 -28.25 39.35 34.34
C LYS A 4 -27.14 39.92 33.45
N ARG A 5 -25.91 39.97 33.97
CA ARG A 5 -24.70 40.34 33.22
C ARG A 5 -24.47 39.27 32.13
N ARG A 6 -24.81 39.60 30.87
CA ARG A 6 -24.52 38.75 29.71
C ARG A 6 -23.00 38.76 29.48
N LEU A 7 -22.38 37.59 29.51
CA LEU A 7 -21.01 37.38 29.05
C LEU A 7 -21.00 37.56 27.52
N PRO A 8 -20.09 38.36 26.93
CA PRO A 8 -19.96 38.46 25.49
C PRO A 8 -19.32 37.20 24.93
N ASP A 9 -19.79 36.81 23.74
CA ASP A 9 -19.39 35.63 22.98
C ASP A 9 -17.87 35.53 22.88
N ALA A 10 -17.32 34.43 23.40
CA ALA A 10 -15.95 34.05 23.13
C ALA A 10 -15.86 33.75 21.63
N ASN A 11 -15.28 34.69 20.88
CA ASN A 11 -14.78 34.51 19.53
C ASN A 11 -14.16 33.11 19.42
N THR A 12 -14.84 32.23 18.70
CA THR A 12 -14.31 30.95 18.25
C THR A 12 -13.17 31.26 17.29
N ALA A 13 -11.98 31.49 17.84
CA ALA A 13 -10.76 31.49 17.06
C ALA A 13 -10.68 30.11 16.42
N ALA A 14 -10.86 30.06 15.10
CA ALA A 14 -10.63 28.87 14.31
C ALA A 14 -9.25 28.33 14.70
N SER A 15 -9.21 27.11 15.27
CA SER A 15 -7.94 26.46 15.55
C SER A 15 -7.14 26.44 14.25
N PRO A 16 -5.86 26.87 14.26
CA PRO A 16 -5.04 26.77 13.06
C PRO A 16 -5.08 25.31 12.58
N PRO A 17 -5.22 25.07 11.27
CA PRO A 17 -5.23 23.71 10.74
C PRO A 17 -3.99 22.99 11.26
N PRO A 18 -4.09 21.72 11.68
CA PRO A 18 -2.96 21.00 12.22
C PRO A 18 -1.81 21.10 11.23
N ILE A 19 -0.72 21.74 11.65
CA ILE A 19 0.49 21.85 10.85
C ILE A 19 0.97 20.41 10.66
N LYS A 20 0.78 19.87 9.45
CA LYS A 20 1.38 18.60 9.06
C LYS A 20 2.90 18.79 9.18
N ARG A 21 3.49 18.28 10.27
CA ARG A 21 4.93 18.21 10.41
C ARG A 21 5.44 17.30 9.31
N THR A 22 6.04 17.88 8.28
CA THR A 22 6.75 17.15 7.24
C THR A 22 8.03 16.59 7.86
N ARG A 23 8.02 15.29 8.20
CA ARG A 23 9.23 14.55 8.53
C ARG A 23 10.13 14.54 7.29
N SER A 24 11.36 14.99 7.42
CA SER A 24 12.39 14.79 6.40
C SER A 24 12.94 13.37 6.55
N PHE A 25 12.99 12.62 5.45
CA PHE A 25 13.61 11.31 5.40
C PHE A 25 15.08 11.43 4.98
N THR A 26 15.91 10.61 5.60
CA THR A 26 17.32 10.40 5.22
C THR A 26 17.42 9.48 4.01
N ASP A 27 18.55 9.52 3.30
CA ASP A 27 18.80 8.63 2.15
C ASP A 27 18.72 7.14 2.57
N TYR A 28 19.23 6.82 3.77
CA TYR A 28 19.12 5.49 4.36
C TYR A 28 17.67 5.04 4.58
N GLU A 29 16.80 5.92 5.09
CA GLU A 29 15.38 5.61 5.25
C GLU A 29 14.71 5.39 3.88
N TYR A 30 15.11 6.11 2.83
CA TYR A 30 14.60 5.88 1.47
C TYR A 30 15.06 4.53 0.91
N GLU A 31 16.33 4.17 1.07
CA GLU A 31 16.84 2.86 0.66
C GLU A 31 16.11 1.73 1.39
N GLU A 32 15.89 1.86 2.71
CA GLU A 32 15.10 0.92 3.50
C GLU A 32 13.65 0.83 2.99
N MET A 33 13.05 1.97 2.64
CA MET A 33 11.70 2.01 2.06
C MET A 33 11.65 1.25 0.74
N LEU A 34 12.58 1.49 -0.19
CA LEU A 34 12.62 0.83 -1.49
C LEU A 34 12.89 -0.67 -1.36
N ALA A 35 13.79 -1.09 -0.47
CA ALA A 35 14.04 -2.50 -0.18
C ALA A 35 12.77 -3.18 0.35
N THR A 36 12.05 -2.52 1.26
CA THR A 36 10.80 -3.05 1.81
C THR A 36 9.70 -3.15 0.74
N VAL A 37 9.59 -2.14 -0.14
CA VAL A 37 8.68 -2.17 -1.29
C VAL A 37 8.99 -3.36 -2.20
N LEU A 38 10.27 -3.62 -2.49
CA LEU A 38 10.69 -4.73 -3.35
C LEU A 38 10.29 -6.08 -2.75
N THR A 39 10.59 -6.33 -1.48
CA THR A 39 10.20 -7.57 -0.78
C THR A 39 8.69 -7.77 -0.80
N MET A 40 7.90 -6.74 -0.48
CA MET A 40 6.44 -6.85 -0.54
C MET A 40 5.93 -7.08 -1.97
N THR A 41 6.60 -6.54 -2.98
CA THR A 41 6.24 -6.71 -4.39
C THR A 41 6.43 -8.17 -4.82
N GLU A 42 7.54 -8.79 -4.46
CA GLU A 42 7.83 -10.21 -4.72
C GLU A 42 6.80 -11.12 -4.05
N ASP A 43 6.49 -10.89 -2.77
CA ASP A 43 5.46 -11.65 -2.05
C ASP A 43 4.09 -11.57 -2.71
N LEU A 44 3.69 -10.36 -3.14
CA LEU A 44 2.43 -10.13 -3.84
C LEU A 44 2.40 -10.77 -5.22
N TYR A 45 3.54 -10.85 -5.90
CA TYR A 45 3.66 -11.52 -7.19
C TYR A 45 3.37 -13.01 -7.03
N LEU A 46 4.03 -13.67 -6.06
CA LEU A 46 3.82 -15.09 -5.77
C LEU A 46 2.36 -15.40 -5.40
N LEU A 47 1.74 -14.55 -4.57
CA LEU A 47 0.33 -14.73 -4.20
C LEU A 47 -0.62 -14.55 -5.40
N LEU A 48 -0.27 -13.66 -6.34
CA LEU A 48 -1.06 -13.44 -7.55
C LEU A 48 -0.92 -14.60 -8.55
N ASP A 49 0.26 -15.22 -8.62
CA ASP A 49 0.48 -16.45 -9.40
C ASP A 49 -0.35 -17.61 -8.85
N VAL A 50 -0.42 -17.78 -7.52
CA VAL A 50 -1.32 -18.77 -6.90
C VAL A 50 -2.78 -18.52 -7.31
N VAL A 51 -3.23 -17.26 -7.35
CA VAL A 51 -4.58 -16.94 -7.84
C VAL A 51 -4.75 -17.30 -9.31
N ALA A 52 -3.73 -17.07 -10.14
CA ALA A 52 -3.75 -17.43 -11.55
C ALA A 52 -3.88 -18.95 -11.76
N ASP A 53 -3.13 -19.74 -10.99
CA ASP A 53 -3.20 -21.20 -11.02
C ASP A 53 -4.58 -21.71 -10.61
N ILE A 54 -5.13 -21.19 -9.50
CA ILE A 54 -6.49 -21.53 -9.06
C ILE A 54 -7.53 -21.17 -10.15
N CYS A 55 -7.38 -20.00 -10.77
CA CYS A 55 -8.28 -19.58 -11.86
C CYS A 55 -8.23 -20.58 -13.02
N HIS A 56 -7.03 -21.05 -13.38
CA HIS A 56 -6.82 -22.01 -14.45
C HIS A 56 -7.45 -23.37 -14.12
N ASP A 57 -7.13 -23.91 -12.94
CA ASP A 57 -7.59 -25.21 -12.48
C ASP A 57 -9.11 -25.28 -12.34
N GLN A 58 -9.72 -24.24 -11.77
CA GLN A 58 -11.17 -24.17 -11.57
C GLN A 58 -11.94 -23.66 -12.79
N ARG A 59 -11.25 -23.27 -13.88
CA ARG A 59 -11.84 -22.59 -15.05
C ARG A 59 -12.70 -21.38 -14.64
N CYS A 60 -12.16 -20.58 -13.73
CA CYS A 60 -12.86 -19.43 -13.15
C CYS A 60 -13.31 -18.45 -14.23
N ARG A 61 -14.55 -17.97 -14.12
CA ARG A 61 -15.12 -16.91 -14.98
C ARG A 61 -15.29 -15.57 -14.27
N ARG A 62 -14.98 -15.52 -12.97
CA ARG A 62 -15.14 -14.32 -12.12
C ARG A 62 -13.90 -13.43 -12.14
N CYS A 63 -12.72 -14.03 -12.15
CA CYS A 63 -11.47 -13.32 -12.37
C CYS A 63 -11.24 -13.22 -13.87
N THR A 64 -11.07 -12.00 -14.40
CA THR A 64 -10.66 -11.88 -15.79
C THR A 64 -9.15 -12.06 -15.88
N THR A 65 -8.68 -12.79 -16.90
CA THR A 65 -7.24 -12.93 -17.18
C THR A 65 -6.57 -11.56 -17.37
N ILE A 66 -7.33 -10.58 -17.88
CA ILE A 66 -6.87 -9.21 -18.06
C ILE A 66 -6.54 -8.55 -16.71
N ASP A 67 -7.37 -8.76 -15.68
CA ASP A 67 -7.14 -8.19 -14.35
C ASP A 67 -5.85 -8.74 -13.73
N VAL A 68 -5.65 -10.06 -13.78
CA VAL A 68 -4.44 -10.71 -13.24
C VAL A 68 -3.18 -10.21 -13.95
N ILE A 69 -3.18 -10.18 -15.29
CA ILE A 69 -2.03 -9.67 -16.07
C ILE A 69 -1.77 -8.18 -15.77
N THR A 70 -2.83 -7.38 -15.65
CA THR A 70 -2.69 -5.94 -15.35
C THR A 70 -2.04 -5.74 -13.98
N LEU A 71 -2.43 -6.53 -12.99
CA LEU A 71 -1.87 -6.49 -11.65
C LEU A 71 -0.42 -6.99 -11.61
N GLN A 72 -0.08 -8.07 -12.32
CA GLN A 72 1.32 -8.52 -12.47
C GLN A 72 2.19 -7.44 -13.13
N ARG A 73 1.69 -6.77 -14.18
CA ARG A 73 2.42 -5.67 -14.83
C ARG A 73 2.70 -4.49 -13.90
N LYS A 74 1.78 -4.20 -12.96
CA LYS A 74 2.01 -3.16 -11.95
C LYS A 74 3.16 -3.54 -11.02
N LEU A 75 3.20 -4.79 -10.55
CA LEU A 75 4.29 -5.29 -9.71
C LEU A 75 5.64 -5.24 -10.44
N VAL A 76 5.70 -5.71 -11.70
CA VAL A 76 6.91 -5.64 -12.53
C VAL A 76 7.35 -4.19 -12.76
N ALA A 77 6.42 -3.25 -12.92
CA ALA A 77 6.77 -1.83 -13.06
C ALA A 77 7.39 -1.26 -11.77
N ILE A 78 6.95 -1.73 -10.59
CA ILE A 78 7.55 -1.38 -9.30
C ILE A 78 8.97 -1.97 -9.21
N GLU A 79 9.14 -3.26 -9.50
CA GLU A 79 10.45 -3.93 -9.48
C GLU A 79 11.45 -3.22 -10.38
N ASN A 80 11.09 -2.96 -11.63
CA ASN A 80 11.96 -2.25 -12.57
C ASN A 80 12.29 -0.83 -12.07
N ALA A 81 11.31 -0.11 -11.52
CA ALA A 81 11.57 1.21 -10.97
C ALA A 81 12.57 1.17 -9.81
N VAL A 82 12.46 0.18 -8.93
CA VAL A 82 13.37 0.01 -7.78
C VAL A 82 14.74 -0.52 -8.20
N MET A 83 14.82 -1.41 -9.19
CA MET A 83 16.09 -1.99 -9.67
C MET A 83 16.89 -1.08 -10.59
N ASP A 84 16.23 -0.19 -11.35
CA ASP A 84 16.89 0.81 -12.22
C ASP A 84 17.51 2.00 -11.43
N VAL A 85 17.58 1.87 -10.10
CA VAL A 85 18.21 2.81 -9.20
C VAL A 85 19.73 2.62 -9.26
N ASP A 86 20.39 3.36 -10.15
CA ASP A 86 21.79 3.72 -9.91
C ASP A 86 21.86 4.59 -8.63
N ASP A 87 22.94 4.51 -7.84
CA ASP A 87 23.14 5.29 -6.61
C ASP A 87 22.86 6.81 -6.79
N ALA A 88 23.09 7.35 -7.99
CA ALA A 88 22.81 8.75 -8.33
C ALA A 88 21.31 9.06 -8.56
N LYS A 89 20.49 8.05 -8.87
CA LYS A 89 19.02 8.14 -9.02
C LYS A 89 18.27 7.72 -7.76
N ALA A 90 18.91 7.07 -6.79
CA ALA A 90 18.30 6.73 -5.50
C ALA A 90 17.76 8.00 -4.80
N ALA A 91 18.54 9.08 -4.84
CA ALA A 91 18.17 10.41 -4.37
C ALA A 91 16.97 11.04 -5.14
N ALA A 92 16.60 10.51 -6.31
CA ALA A 92 15.52 11.03 -7.15
C ALA A 92 14.15 10.39 -6.87
N TYR A 93 14.09 9.31 -6.07
CA TYR A 93 12.81 8.70 -5.68
C TYR A 93 12.14 9.53 -4.59
N SER A 94 11.29 10.46 -5.03
CA SER A 94 10.43 11.22 -4.13
C SER A 94 9.51 10.29 -3.33
N LEU A 95 9.15 10.71 -2.12
CA LEU A 95 8.07 10.10 -1.33
C LEU A 95 6.80 9.81 -2.16
N ARG A 96 6.51 10.68 -3.13
CA ARG A 96 5.38 10.55 -4.05
C ARG A 96 5.46 9.30 -4.94
N ALA A 97 6.66 8.91 -5.35
CA ALA A 97 6.88 7.69 -6.13
C ALA A 97 6.59 6.46 -5.28
N VAL A 98 7.10 6.42 -4.04
CA VAL A 98 6.81 5.33 -3.09
C VAL A 98 5.30 5.25 -2.81
N GLN A 99 4.64 6.38 -2.63
CA GLN A 99 3.17 6.42 -2.47
C GLN A 99 2.44 5.84 -3.69
N ALA A 100 2.89 6.14 -4.91
CA ALA A 100 2.31 5.57 -6.12
C ALA A 100 2.50 4.04 -6.19
N MET A 101 3.68 3.53 -5.83
CA MET A 101 3.94 2.09 -5.71
C MET A 101 3.00 1.45 -4.67
N CYS A 102 2.76 2.12 -3.55
CA CYS A 102 1.84 1.64 -2.52
C CYS A 102 0.39 1.54 -2.99
N VAL A 103 -0.07 2.47 -3.82
CA VAL A 103 -1.41 2.40 -4.44
C VAL A 103 -1.54 1.15 -5.30
N ASP A 104 -0.51 0.83 -6.07
CA ASP A 104 -0.49 -0.34 -6.94
C ASP A 104 -0.42 -1.65 -6.14
N MET A 105 0.45 -1.74 -5.12
CA MET A 105 0.48 -2.88 -4.18
C MET A 105 -0.87 -3.08 -3.47
N PHE A 106 -1.52 -1.99 -3.04
CA PHE A 106 -2.84 -2.06 -2.42
C PHE A 106 -3.92 -2.59 -3.37
N ALA A 107 -3.85 -2.26 -4.66
CA ALA A 107 -4.77 -2.80 -5.66
C ALA A 107 -4.64 -4.32 -5.77
N VAL A 108 -3.41 -4.85 -5.73
CA VAL A 108 -3.15 -6.30 -5.72
C VAL A 108 -3.69 -6.96 -4.45
N LEU A 109 -3.36 -6.41 -3.27
CA LEU A 109 -3.89 -6.91 -1.99
C LEU A 109 -5.42 -6.94 -1.97
N LYS A 110 -6.06 -5.87 -2.46
CA LYS A 110 -7.53 -5.78 -2.56
C LYS A 110 -8.10 -6.85 -3.50
N PHE A 111 -7.44 -7.11 -4.62
CA PHE A 111 -7.85 -8.15 -5.56
C PHE A 111 -7.73 -9.55 -4.94
N ILE A 112 -6.64 -9.85 -4.25
CA ILE A 112 -6.42 -11.16 -3.61
C ILE A 112 -7.43 -11.38 -2.46
N MET A 113 -7.55 -10.41 -1.55
CA MET A 113 -8.38 -10.54 -0.34
C MET A 113 -9.88 -10.36 -0.61
N GLY A 114 -10.24 -9.45 -1.53
CA GLY A 114 -11.63 -9.16 -1.88
C GLY A 114 -12.14 -9.94 -3.10
N GLY A 115 -11.27 -10.74 -3.73
CA GLY A 115 -11.56 -11.47 -4.95
C GLY A 115 -12.24 -12.83 -4.72
N ALA A 116 -12.47 -13.53 -5.83
CA ALA A 116 -13.19 -14.80 -5.83
C ALA A 116 -12.44 -15.94 -5.13
N HIS A 117 -11.10 -15.87 -5.05
CA HIS A 117 -10.24 -16.99 -4.68
C HIS A 117 -9.61 -16.89 -3.29
N TYR A 118 -9.95 -15.90 -2.47
CA TYR A 118 -9.41 -15.82 -1.10
C TYR A 118 -9.71 -17.08 -0.28
N ALA A 119 -10.93 -17.63 -0.39
CA ALA A 119 -11.32 -18.86 0.28
C ALA A 119 -10.52 -20.08 -0.20
N ASP A 120 -10.20 -20.14 -1.49
CA ASP A 120 -9.38 -21.21 -2.08
C ASP A 120 -7.94 -21.14 -1.56
N ILE A 121 -7.35 -19.94 -1.48
CA ILE A 121 -6.01 -19.73 -0.88
C ILE A 121 -5.99 -20.19 0.58
N VAL A 122 -7.05 -19.91 1.35
CA VAL A 122 -7.17 -20.39 2.73
C VAL A 122 -7.26 -21.91 2.78
N ALA A 123 -8.02 -22.54 1.89
CA ALA A 123 -8.12 -23.99 1.80
C ALA A 123 -6.78 -24.67 1.43
N LEU A 124 -5.91 -23.97 0.70
CA LEU A 124 -4.53 -24.39 0.41
C LEU A 124 -3.56 -24.15 1.58
N ASN A 125 -4.03 -23.71 2.75
CA ASN A 125 -3.23 -23.31 3.91
C ASN A 125 -2.31 -22.11 3.69
N LEU A 126 -2.54 -21.32 2.63
CA LEU A 126 -1.73 -20.14 2.29
C LEU A 126 -2.31 -18.83 2.84
N GLY A 127 -3.48 -18.88 3.51
CA GLY A 127 -4.15 -17.69 4.04
C GLY A 127 -3.29 -16.85 5.01
N HIS A 128 -2.37 -17.49 5.73
CA HIS A 128 -1.44 -16.82 6.64
C HIS A 128 -0.44 -15.92 5.88
N LEU A 129 -0.05 -16.29 4.66
CA LEU A 129 0.83 -15.47 3.81
C LEU A 129 0.12 -14.19 3.38
N VAL A 130 -1.13 -14.29 2.91
CA VAL A 130 -1.93 -13.11 2.54
C VAL A 130 -2.12 -12.15 3.72
N LEU A 131 -2.42 -12.68 4.91
CA LEU A 131 -2.55 -11.87 6.12
C LEU A 131 -1.21 -11.27 6.55
N GLY A 132 -0.11 -12.01 6.38
CA GLY A 132 1.26 -11.55 6.59
C GLY A 132 1.58 -10.34 5.71
N SER A 133 1.44 -10.47 4.39
CA SER A 133 1.71 -9.40 3.43
C SER A 133 0.83 -8.17 3.69
N ARG A 134 -0.46 -8.37 4.01
CA ARG A 134 -1.37 -7.26 4.38
C ARG A 134 -0.91 -6.53 5.64
N ASN A 135 -0.46 -7.26 6.66
CA ASN A 135 -0.02 -6.66 7.92
C ASN A 135 1.30 -5.92 7.75
N GLN A 136 2.25 -6.48 6.99
CA GLN A 136 3.50 -5.83 6.63
C GLN A 136 3.23 -4.52 5.86
N PHE A 137 2.35 -4.56 4.85
CA PHE A 137 1.94 -3.36 4.11
C PHE A 137 1.33 -2.29 5.03
N ALA A 138 0.43 -2.68 5.93
CA ALA A 138 -0.18 -1.72 6.87
C ALA A 138 0.85 -1.10 7.82
N GLN A 139 1.79 -1.91 8.35
CA GLN A 139 2.87 -1.43 9.20
C GLN A 139 3.78 -0.46 8.46
N PHE A 140 4.16 -0.79 7.23
CA PHE A 140 4.95 0.07 6.34
C PHE A 140 4.28 1.43 6.12
N MET A 141 3.00 1.44 5.73
CA MET A 141 2.23 2.68 5.51
C MET A 141 2.17 3.56 6.76
N MET A 142 2.02 2.95 7.95
CA MET A 142 2.00 3.68 9.21
C MET A 142 3.39 4.22 9.61
N GLN A 143 4.43 3.38 9.48
CA GLN A 143 5.81 3.73 9.85
C GLN A 143 6.31 4.97 9.10
N TYR A 144 6.00 5.04 7.80
CA TYR A 144 6.43 6.12 6.92
C TYR A 144 5.34 7.17 6.69
N SER A 145 4.18 7.05 7.32
CA SER A 145 3.05 7.98 7.19
C SER A 145 2.66 8.27 5.74
N LEU A 146 2.54 7.20 4.93
CA LEU A 146 2.34 7.27 3.47
C LEU A 146 0.88 7.48 3.04
N ASN A 147 0.00 7.78 3.99
CA ASN A 147 -1.45 7.88 3.82
C ASN A 147 -1.91 9.17 3.11
#